data_AF-A0A2G5QPV5-F1
#
_entry.id   AF-A0A2G5QPV5-F1
#
_cell.length_a   1.000
_cell.length_b   1.000
_cell.length_c   1.000
_cell.angle_alpha   90.00
_cell.angle_beta   90.00
_cell.angle_gamma   90.00
#
_symmetry.space_group_name_H-M   'P 1'
#
loop_
_entity.id
_entity.type
_entity.pdbx_description
1 polymer ?
#
loop_
_entity_poly.entity_id
_entity_poly.type
_entity_poly.pdbx_seq_one_letter_code
_entity_poly.pdbx_strand_id
1 'polypeptide(L)'
;MAPQIAKLSPADSPLDRRSKTPPPGQKFQSDEEDLPFSVELWSSDMGALEQVVAVSASPSIGYAAYYAATREYPGRVVVLRHQDRIMSRWDAKPQ
;
A
#
# COMPACT_ATOMS: atom_id res chain seq x y z
N MET A 1 -39.40 25.08 -31.44
CA MET A 1 -39.09 23.82 -30.70
C MET A 1 -37.68 23.93 -30.15
N ALA A 2 -37.54 24.08 -28.83
CA ALA A 2 -36.26 24.10 -28.13
C ALA A 2 -36.27 22.94 -27.12
N PRO A 3 -35.18 22.16 -26.96
CA PRO A 3 -35.20 21.04 -26.04
C PRO A 3 -35.09 21.52 -24.59
N GLN A 4 -36.03 21.08 -23.74
CA GLN A 4 -35.94 21.26 -22.30
C GLN A 4 -34.92 20.27 -21.74
N ILE A 5 -33.84 20.80 -21.15
CA ILE A 5 -32.87 20.01 -20.42
C ILE A 5 -33.48 19.72 -19.05
N ALA A 6 -33.94 18.50 -18.85
CA ALA A 6 -34.42 18.04 -17.54
C ALA A 6 -33.25 18.08 -16.54
N LYS A 7 -33.33 18.98 -15.55
CA LYS A 7 -32.44 18.97 -14.39
C LYS A 7 -32.72 17.71 -13.58
N LEU A 8 -31.80 16.75 -13.62
CA LEU A 8 -31.80 15.62 -12.69
C LEU A 8 -31.38 16.15 -11.31
N SER A 9 -32.32 16.19 -10.38
CA SER A 9 -32.03 16.38 -8.96
C SER A 9 -31.28 15.15 -8.42
N PRO A 10 -30.13 15.28 -7.74
CA PRO A 10 -29.59 14.18 -6.97
C PRO A 10 -30.29 14.18 -5.60
N ALA A 11 -31.37 13.42 -5.49
CA ALA A 11 -31.90 13.00 -4.20
C ALA A 11 -31.52 11.54 -3.98
N ASP A 12 -30.22 11.28 -3.85
CA ASP A 12 -29.74 10.06 -3.21
C ASP A 12 -28.95 10.53 -1.99
N SER A 13 -29.58 10.40 -0.82
CA SER A 13 -28.92 10.65 0.47
C SER A 13 -28.33 9.32 0.90
N PRO A 14 -27.01 9.06 0.76
CA PRO A 14 -26.44 7.89 1.36
C PRO A 14 -26.34 8.16 2.86
N LEU A 15 -27.17 7.45 3.62
CA LEU A 15 -26.97 7.20 5.05
C LEU A 15 -25.72 6.33 5.20
N ASP A 16 -24.55 6.88 4.92
CA ASP A 16 -23.29 6.17 5.08
C ASP A 16 -22.44 6.81 6.17
N ARG A 17 -22.72 6.35 7.38
CA ARG A 17 -22.00 6.67 8.60
C ARG A 17 -20.63 5.97 8.58
N ARG A 18 -19.74 6.35 7.66
CA ARG A 18 -18.25 6.26 7.74
C ARG A 18 -17.49 6.56 6.44
N SER A 19 -18.09 7.14 5.40
CA SER A 19 -17.33 7.52 4.21
C SER A 19 -16.82 8.96 4.30
N LYS A 20 -15.66 9.18 4.94
CA LYS A 20 -14.90 10.44 4.85
C LYS A 20 -14.19 10.49 3.50
N THR A 21 -14.88 10.83 2.43
CA THR A 21 -14.20 11.28 1.20
C THR A 21 -13.79 12.74 1.43
N PRO A 22 -12.49 13.08 1.42
CA PRO A 22 -12.05 14.47 1.58
C PRO A 22 -12.50 15.32 0.38
N PRO A 23 -12.80 16.62 0.58
CA PRO A 23 -13.14 17.52 -0.52
C PRO A 23 -11.99 17.65 -1.53
N PRO A 24 -12.29 17.87 -2.83
CA PRO A 24 -11.28 18.01 -3.87
C PRO A 24 -10.44 19.27 -3.60
N GLY A 25 -9.16 19.07 -3.27
CA GLY A 25 -8.23 20.14 -2.91
C GLY A 25 -7.64 20.03 -1.50
N GLN A 26 -8.17 19.15 -0.64
CA GLN A 26 -7.42 18.72 0.53
C GLN A 26 -6.29 17.79 0.07
N LYS A 27 -5.04 18.20 0.29
CA LYS A 27 -3.93 17.25 0.32
C LYS A 27 -4.36 16.17 1.32
N PHE A 28 -4.39 14.91 0.89
CA PHE A 28 -4.45 13.79 1.84
C PHE A 28 -3.40 14.12 2.89
N GLN A 29 -3.82 14.32 4.14
CA GLN A 29 -2.86 14.42 5.19
C GLN A 29 -2.15 13.07 5.12
N SER A 30 -0.92 13.08 4.63
CA SER A 30 0.03 12.03 4.94
C SER A 30 0.36 12.20 6.42
N ASP A 31 -0.66 12.08 7.27
CA ASP A 31 -0.43 11.44 8.54
C ASP A 31 0.31 10.16 8.15
N GLU A 32 1.50 9.97 8.68
CA GLU A 32 2.13 8.68 8.82
C GLU A 32 1.15 7.81 9.63
N GLU A 33 0.04 7.41 9.01
CA GLU A 33 -1.06 6.63 9.56
C GLU A 33 -0.47 5.26 9.88
N ASP A 34 0.21 5.13 11.03
CA ASP A 34 0.87 3.94 11.58
C ASP A 34 0.82 2.79 10.57
N LEU A 35 1.70 2.85 9.57
CA LEU A 35 1.78 1.83 8.52
C LEU A 35 2.90 0.88 8.97
N PRO A 36 2.66 0.01 9.96
CA PRO A 36 3.74 -0.69 10.60
C PRO A 36 4.35 -1.70 9.65
N PHE A 37 3.64 -2.17 8.62
CA PHE A 37 4.17 -3.17 7.71
C PHE A 37 4.96 -2.52 6.56
N SER A 38 6.23 -2.84 6.44
CA SER A 38 7.07 -2.45 5.30
C SER A 38 7.68 -3.67 4.62
N VAL A 39 7.70 -3.67 3.30
CA VAL A 39 8.39 -4.67 2.48
C VAL A 39 9.61 -4.01 1.89
N GLU A 40 10.76 -4.50 2.29
CA GLU A 40 12.07 -3.97 1.95
C GLU A 40 12.80 -4.93 1.02
N LEU A 41 13.41 -4.37 -0.02
CA LEU A 41 14.30 -5.03 -0.94
C LEU A 41 15.73 -4.63 -0.60
N TRP A 42 16.53 -5.61 -0.27
CA TRP A 42 17.93 -5.46 0.08
C TRP A 42 18.82 -6.07 -1.01
N SER A 43 20.07 -5.62 -1.05
CA SER A 43 21.08 -6.22 -1.91
C SER A 43 21.24 -7.72 -1.59
N SER A 44 21.80 -8.49 -2.52
CA SER A 44 21.97 -9.94 -2.39
C SER A 44 22.80 -10.35 -1.15
N ASP A 45 23.70 -9.46 -0.71
CA ASP A 45 24.53 -9.64 0.49
C ASP A 45 23.90 -9.04 1.76
N MET A 46 22.69 -8.48 1.64
CA MET A 46 21.98 -7.71 2.67
C MET A 46 22.78 -6.52 3.23
N GLY A 47 23.74 -6.01 2.46
CA GLY A 47 24.62 -4.92 2.89
C GLY A 47 23.97 -3.54 2.79
N ALA A 48 22.97 -3.39 1.93
CA ALA A 48 22.25 -2.13 1.74
C ALA A 48 20.78 -2.38 1.43
N LEU A 49 19.92 -1.51 1.98
CA LEU A 49 18.53 -1.39 1.56
C LEU A 49 18.51 -0.70 0.20
N GLU A 50 18.06 -1.41 -0.83
CA GLU A 50 17.96 -0.85 -2.18
C GLU A 50 16.66 -0.08 -2.38
N GLN A 51 15.54 -0.64 -1.89
CA GLN A 51 14.23 -0.05 -2.09
C GLN A 51 13.21 -0.55 -1.07
N VAL A 52 12.23 0.29 -0.72
CA VAL A 52 10.99 -0.15 -0.06
C VAL A 52 9.93 -0.40 -1.13
N VAL A 53 9.50 -1.65 -1.27
CA VAL A 53 8.55 -2.10 -2.30
C VAL A 53 7.11 -1.74 -1.93
N ALA A 54 6.77 -1.83 -0.64
CA ALA A 54 5.44 -1.52 -0.14
C ALA A 54 5.47 -1.06 1.31
N VAL A 55 4.50 -0.25 1.70
CA VAL A 55 4.19 0.10 3.09
C VAL A 55 2.68 -0.02 3.29
N SER A 56 2.24 -0.61 4.40
CA SER A 56 0.82 -0.86 4.65
C SER A 56 0.47 -0.88 6.13
N ALA A 57 -0.78 -0.49 6.45
CA ALA A 57 -1.40 -0.72 7.75
C ALA A 57 -1.85 -2.19 7.94
N SER A 58 -2.00 -2.95 6.85
CA SER A 58 -2.58 -4.29 6.89
C SER A 58 -1.51 -5.38 6.74
N PRO A 59 -1.49 -6.39 7.63
CA PRO A 59 -0.57 -7.53 7.50
C PRO A 59 -0.81 -8.29 6.20
N SER A 60 -2.08 -8.47 5.79
CA SER A 60 -2.41 -9.22 4.58
C SER A 60 -1.86 -8.57 3.32
N ILE A 61 -1.91 -7.23 3.24
CA ILE A 61 -1.34 -6.48 2.11
C ILE A 61 0.20 -6.58 2.16
N GLY A 62 0.81 -6.43 3.33
CA GLY A 62 2.25 -6.59 3.51
C GLY A 62 2.76 -7.97 3.07
N TYR A 63 2.07 -9.04 3.46
CA TYR A 63 2.40 -10.41 3.04
C TYR A 63 2.21 -10.64 1.54
N ALA A 64 1.14 -10.11 0.95
CA ALA A 64 0.92 -10.21 -0.49
C ALA A 64 2.04 -9.50 -1.28
N ALA A 65 2.41 -8.29 -0.85
CA ALA A 65 3.51 -7.53 -1.46
C ALA A 65 4.86 -8.23 -1.28
N TYR A 66 5.13 -8.78 -0.09
CA TYR A 66 6.31 -9.60 0.17
C TYR A 66 6.41 -10.78 -0.80
N TYR A 67 5.31 -11.52 -0.98
CA TYR A 67 5.29 -12.70 -1.86
C TYR A 67 5.39 -12.34 -3.34
N ALA A 68 4.83 -11.20 -3.76
CA ALA A 68 5.03 -10.69 -5.11
C ALA A 68 6.51 -10.34 -5.33
N ALA A 69 7.12 -9.63 -4.37
CA ALA A 69 8.51 -9.21 -4.45
C ALA A 69 9.51 -10.37 -4.54
N THR A 70 9.27 -11.50 -3.85
CA THR A 70 10.16 -12.67 -3.97
C THR A 70 10.19 -13.28 -5.38
N ARG A 71 9.14 -13.07 -6.17
CA ARG A 71 9.03 -13.56 -7.56
C ARG A 71 9.57 -12.55 -8.57
N GLU A 72 9.39 -11.27 -8.29
CA GLU A 72 9.82 -10.18 -9.17
C GLU A 72 11.33 -9.89 -9.06
N TYR A 73 11.92 -10.14 -7.88
CA TYR A 73 13.34 -9.90 -7.62
C TYR A 73 14.10 -11.18 -7.24
N PRO A 74 14.22 -12.15 -8.16
CA PRO A 74 15.05 -13.33 -7.92
C PRO A 74 16.51 -12.92 -7.70
N GLY A 75 17.16 -13.49 -6.69
CA GLY A 75 18.54 -13.18 -6.30
C GLY A 75 18.69 -12.00 -5.34
N ARG A 76 17.60 -11.33 -4.95
CA ARG A 76 17.61 -10.28 -3.92
C ARG A 76 17.09 -10.80 -2.58
N VAL A 77 17.41 -10.05 -1.52
CA VAL A 77 16.87 -10.33 -0.19
C VAL A 77 15.62 -9.50 0.00
N VAL A 78 14.50 -10.15 0.29
CA VAL A 78 13.22 -9.47 0.54
C VAL A 78 12.89 -9.62 2.02
N VAL A 79 12.53 -8.53 2.69
CA VAL A 79 12.23 -8.52 4.12
C VAL A 79 10.87 -7.88 4.33
N LEU A 80 9.97 -8.59 5.01
CA LEU A 80 8.76 -8.01 5.58
C LEU A 80 9.05 -7.63 7.02
N ARG A 81 8.91 -6.34 7.34
CA ARG A 81 9.03 -5.80 8.69
C ARG A 81 7.69 -5.32 9.19
N HIS A 82 7.55 -5.35 10.51
CA HIS A 82 6.50 -4.69 11.26
C HIS A 82 7.17 -3.75 12.27
N GLN A 83 7.22 -2.45 11.95
CA GLN A 83 8.01 -1.43 12.66
C GLN A 83 9.48 -1.90 12.76
N ASP A 84 10.02 -2.02 13.97
CA ASP A 84 11.40 -2.46 14.19
C ASP A 84 11.62 -3.97 14.11
N ARG A 85 10.55 -4.77 13.95
CA ARG A 85 10.63 -6.23 13.98
C ARG A 85 10.58 -6.84 12.58
N ILE A 86 11.56 -7.67 12.24
CA ILE A 86 11.51 -8.51 11.04
C ILE A 86 10.49 -9.63 11.26
N MET A 87 9.46 -9.68 10.42
CA MET A 87 8.41 -10.71 10.45
C MET A 87 8.79 -11.88 9.54
N SER A 88 9.31 -11.59 8.36
CA SER A 88 9.68 -12.62 7.38
C SER A 88 10.84 -12.13 6.52
N ARG A 89 11.68 -13.06 6.11
CA ARG A 89 12.85 -12.79 5.28
C ARG A 89 12.99 -13.91 4.25
N TRP A 90 13.21 -13.49 3.01
CA TRP A 90 13.51 -14.37 1.88
C TRP A 90 14.90 -14.04 1.38
N ASP A 91 15.81 -15.00 1.45
CA ASP A 91 17.11 -14.93 0.81
C ASP A 91 17.04 -15.78 -0.46
N ALA A 92 17.02 -15.13 -1.61
CA ALA A 92 17.03 -15.82 -2.90
C ALA A 92 18.43 -16.38 -3.28
N LYS A 93 19.19 -16.89 -2.32
CA LYS A 93 20.44 -17.59 -2.63
C LYS A 93 20.11 -18.88 -3.38
N PRO A 94 20.69 -19.12 -4.57
CA PRO A 94 20.67 -20.47 -5.13
C PRO A 94 21.41 -21.37 -4.14
N GLN A 95 20.75 -22.46 -3.72
CA GLN A 95 21.42 -23.57 -3.05
C GLN A 95 22.42 -24.23 -4.00
#